data_AF-A0A2A2WE03-F1
#
_entry.id   AF-A0A2A2WE03-F1
#
_cell.length_a   1.000
_cell.length_b   1.000
_cell.length_c   1.000
_cell.angle_alpha   90.00
_cell.angle_beta   90.00
_cell.angle_gamma   90.00
#
_symmetry.space_group_name_H-M   'P 1'
#
loop_
_entity.id
_entity.type
_entity.pdbx_description
1 polymer ?
#
loop_
_entity_poly.entity_id
_entity_poly.type
_entity_poly.pdbx_seq_one_letter_code
_entity_poly.pdbx_strand_id
1 'polypeptide(L)'
;MIQPALIALIRDGETTIYIDPFGSVCFARQLIWGQDALEQWLAGRQPVHQFDTDCEAGAVIDFDAQALLWYSEEEPVDQPRTMQLLDTLIAEAWRGFEILYADGMCDLQIAAGDSISHASQQRLKVIDESVDPLEFRSETLDEESPHCEQFDLDDEDERFAWVTILDEDQLIHHRLIGEITSDVIRNEDDPLSRLKSLPAYDVPAEQNVIEAIIVNEPERRVEIWGGRDIRAAAGEMTLYWPGWEVECIEANGYEHQCRFSGPTGTPMTAAEALGTLVPMLLMTGNFDPSAMLGELGKSFKGLMAKLVTVVTVLICLPFVIFALVSGNWKAGGITIGVIVALVMITFKLIERKWRRGFAATLSEVHSDPTMPDENEPATAGPLDPQQRRQQLDQLLSRAGLPSLAEIEPHFDSDVPMAV
;
A
#
# COMPACT_ATOMS: atom_id res chain seq x y z
N MET A 1 6.00 13.60 0.85
CA MET A 1 5.24 14.53 1.71
C MET A 1 5.59 14.16 3.16
N ILE A 2 5.34 14.99 4.17
CA ILE A 2 5.39 14.49 5.56
C ILE A 2 4.03 13.84 5.77
N GLN A 3 4.00 12.55 6.06
CA GLN A 3 2.76 11.79 6.21
C GLN A 3 2.73 11.20 7.62
N PRO A 4 2.08 11.90 8.56
CA PRO A 4 2.16 11.57 9.97
C PRO A 4 1.33 10.33 10.30
N ALA A 5 1.79 9.59 11.30
CA ALA A 5 0.99 8.57 11.96
C ALA A 5 0.74 8.92 13.42
N LEU A 6 -0.44 8.58 13.92
CA LEU A 6 -0.86 8.85 15.30
C LEU A 6 -0.75 7.60 16.16
N ILE A 7 -0.32 7.74 17.41
CA ILE A 7 -0.28 6.64 18.38
C ILE A 7 -0.94 7.09 19.67
N ALA A 8 -2.07 6.49 20.02
CA ALA A 8 -2.76 6.71 21.29
C ALA A 8 -2.55 5.51 22.22
N LEU A 9 -2.15 5.78 23.47
CA LEU A 9 -2.02 4.79 24.53
C LEU A 9 -3.08 5.06 25.59
N ILE A 10 -3.87 4.05 25.96
CA ILE A 10 -4.87 4.13 27.03
C ILE A 10 -4.38 3.30 28.22
N ARG A 11 -4.25 3.95 29.38
CA ARG A 11 -3.83 3.31 30.65
C ARG A 11 -4.57 3.92 31.82
N ASP A 12 -5.08 3.06 32.70
CA ASP A 12 -5.84 3.48 33.86
C ASP A 12 -6.99 4.47 33.49
N GLY A 13 -7.55 4.31 32.28
CA GLY A 13 -8.56 5.20 31.68
C GLY A 13 -8.06 6.56 31.17
N GLU A 14 -6.75 6.80 31.13
CA GLU A 14 -6.15 8.03 30.58
C GLU A 14 -5.53 7.78 29.19
N THR A 15 -5.93 8.59 28.20
CA THR A 15 -5.36 8.56 26.85
C THR A 15 -4.18 9.52 26.72
N THR A 16 -3.03 8.98 26.30
CA THR A 16 -1.83 9.76 25.93
C THR A 16 -1.55 9.59 24.44
N ILE A 17 -1.37 10.69 23.71
CA ILE A 17 -1.26 10.69 22.25
C ILE A 17 0.16 11.11 21.83
N TYR A 18 0.70 10.45 20.82
CA TYR A 18 1.98 10.74 20.17
C TYR A 18 1.79 10.85 18.66
N ILE A 19 2.68 11.59 18.00
CA ILE A 19 2.72 11.69 16.54
C ILE A 19 4.09 11.23 16.05
N ASP A 20 4.09 10.41 15.00
CA ASP A 20 5.26 10.07 14.20
C ASP A 20 5.16 10.75 12.83
N PRO A 21 5.90 11.85 12.58
CA PRO A 21 5.77 12.63 11.35
C PRO A 21 6.05 11.84 10.06
N PHE A 22 6.75 10.72 10.15
CA PHE A 22 7.13 9.87 9.01
C PHE A 22 6.55 8.46 9.12
N GLY A 23 5.50 8.31 9.93
CA GLY A 23 5.00 7.02 10.34
C GLY A 23 4.10 6.33 9.34
N SER A 24 3.39 7.05 8.46
CA SER A 24 2.31 6.44 7.66
C SER A 24 2.83 5.44 6.62
N VAL A 25 3.90 5.80 5.90
CA VAL A 25 4.48 5.02 4.78
C VAL A 25 4.73 3.55 5.13
N CYS A 26 5.04 3.24 6.39
CA CYS A 26 5.13 1.86 6.86
C CYS A 26 4.83 1.78 8.35
N PHE A 27 3.62 2.16 8.76
CA PHE A 27 3.27 2.25 10.18
C PHE A 27 3.42 0.90 10.92
N ALA A 28 3.14 -0.19 10.22
CA ALA A 28 3.32 -1.56 10.71
C ALA A 28 4.73 -1.83 11.27
N ARG A 29 5.78 -1.16 10.76
CA ARG A 29 7.17 -1.31 11.26
C ARG A 29 7.31 -0.92 12.72
N GLN A 30 6.44 -0.04 13.23
CA GLN A 30 6.43 0.37 14.63
C GLN A 30 5.78 -0.70 15.52
N LEU A 31 4.83 -1.47 14.98
CA LEU A 31 4.03 -2.43 15.72
C LEU A 31 4.68 -3.81 15.80
N ILE A 32 5.40 -4.29 14.78
CA ILE A 32 5.92 -5.67 14.74
C ILE A 32 6.93 -6.01 15.85
N TRP A 33 7.43 -5.04 16.60
CA TRP A 33 8.37 -5.25 17.70
C TRP A 33 7.70 -5.45 19.06
N GLY A 34 6.38 -5.27 19.12
CA GLY A 34 5.56 -5.45 20.32
C GLY A 34 5.62 -4.26 21.28
N GLN A 35 4.92 -4.46 22.40
CA GLN A 35 4.69 -3.45 23.43
C GLN A 35 5.96 -2.76 23.94
N ASP A 36 6.92 -3.53 24.46
CA ASP A 36 8.11 -2.98 25.15
C ASP A 36 8.94 -2.09 24.21
N ALA A 37 9.07 -2.49 22.95
CA ALA A 37 9.82 -1.77 21.94
C ALA A 37 9.11 -0.47 21.52
N LEU A 38 7.78 -0.49 21.39
CA LEU A 38 6.99 0.69 21.10
C LEU A 38 7.08 1.71 22.25
N GLU A 39 6.88 1.26 23.49
CA GLU A 39 6.95 2.14 24.66
C GLU A 39 8.33 2.75 24.86
N GLN A 40 9.39 1.95 24.69
CA GLN A 40 10.76 2.45 24.77
C GLN A 40 11.02 3.54 23.73
N TRP A 41 10.49 3.37 22.52
CA TRP A 41 10.61 4.36 21.45
C TRP A 41 9.81 5.64 21.77
N LEU A 42 8.60 5.52 22.29
CA LEU A 42 7.74 6.64 22.68
C LEU A 42 8.24 7.39 23.93
N ALA A 43 9.00 6.74 24.82
CA ALA A 43 9.51 7.36 26.05
C ALA A 43 10.42 8.59 25.79
N GLY A 44 11.02 8.68 24.60
CA GLY A 44 11.81 9.85 24.18
C GLY A 44 10.97 11.01 23.64
N ARG A 45 9.68 10.81 23.35
CA ARG A 45 8.83 11.75 22.62
C ARG A 45 7.89 12.52 23.53
N GLN A 46 7.55 13.74 23.14
CA GLN A 46 6.57 14.55 23.84
C GLN A 46 5.16 14.16 23.41
N PRO A 47 4.23 13.94 24.37
CA PRO A 47 2.84 13.71 24.03
C PRO A 47 2.20 14.98 23.47
N VAL A 48 1.23 14.81 22.57
CA VAL A 48 0.41 15.88 22.03
C VAL A 48 -0.94 15.96 22.74
N HIS A 49 -1.56 17.13 22.70
CA HIS A 49 -2.80 17.40 23.45
C HIS A 49 -4.09 17.03 22.71
N GLN A 50 -4.01 16.81 21.40
CA GLN A 50 -5.19 16.63 20.55
C GLN A 50 -4.97 15.47 19.59
N PHE A 51 -6.03 14.70 19.38
CA PHE A 51 -6.11 13.71 18.33
C PHE A 51 -6.22 14.41 16.98
N ASP A 52 -5.28 14.15 16.08
CA ASP A 52 -5.23 14.75 14.76
C ASP A 52 -5.72 13.73 13.71
N THR A 53 -6.82 14.05 13.03
CA THR A 53 -7.38 13.22 11.96
C THR A 53 -6.70 13.45 10.62
N ASP A 54 -5.82 14.45 10.51
CA ASP A 54 -5.03 14.71 9.29
C ASP A 54 -3.82 13.74 9.18
N CYS A 55 -3.78 12.70 10.01
CA CYS A 55 -2.82 11.60 9.89
C CYS A 55 -3.31 10.54 8.91
N GLU A 56 -2.39 9.88 8.21
CA GLU A 56 -2.71 8.86 7.21
C GLU A 56 -2.54 7.43 7.77
N ALA A 57 -2.14 7.31 9.03
CA ALA A 57 -2.04 6.03 9.72
C ALA A 57 -2.12 6.23 11.24
N GLY A 58 -2.31 5.15 11.97
CA GLY A 58 -2.14 5.18 13.41
C GLY A 58 -2.54 3.92 14.15
N ALA A 59 -2.38 3.96 15.48
CA ALA A 59 -2.89 2.93 16.38
C ALA A 59 -3.44 3.54 17.67
N VAL A 60 -4.45 2.87 18.21
CA VAL A 60 -4.89 2.99 19.59
C VAL A 60 -4.55 1.69 20.30
N ILE A 61 -3.77 1.78 21.38
CA ILE A 61 -3.39 0.66 22.24
C ILE A 61 -4.06 0.84 23.60
N ASP A 62 -5.07 0.01 23.87
CA ASP A 62 -5.76 -0.04 25.15
C ASP A 62 -5.13 -1.11 26.04
N PHE A 63 -4.27 -0.68 26.96
CA PHE A 63 -3.60 -1.57 27.90
C PHE A 63 -4.55 -2.13 28.97
N ASP A 64 -5.65 -1.42 29.24
CA ASP A 64 -6.63 -1.83 30.24
C ASP A 64 -7.50 -2.98 29.69
N ALA A 65 -7.88 -2.89 28.41
CA ALA A 65 -8.63 -3.92 27.70
C ALA A 65 -7.75 -4.99 27.04
N GLN A 66 -6.44 -4.76 26.95
CA GLN A 66 -5.50 -5.55 26.14
C GLN A 66 -5.98 -5.65 24.68
N ALA A 67 -6.18 -4.50 24.04
CA ALA A 67 -6.57 -4.43 22.63
C ALA A 67 -5.70 -3.42 21.87
N LEU A 68 -5.42 -3.74 20.60
CA LEU A 68 -4.70 -2.88 19.67
C LEU A 68 -5.56 -2.71 18.43
N LEU A 69 -5.99 -1.48 18.16
CA LEU A 69 -6.68 -1.08 16.94
C LEU A 69 -5.71 -0.25 16.10
N TRP A 70 -5.52 -0.57 14.82
CA TRP A 70 -4.62 0.20 13.96
C TRP A 70 -5.17 0.39 12.56
N TYR A 71 -4.67 1.42 11.86
CA TYR A 71 -5.06 1.81 10.51
C TYR A 71 -3.82 2.33 9.75
N SER A 72 -3.78 2.13 8.44
CA SER A 72 -2.79 2.70 7.53
C SER A 72 -3.45 2.90 6.16
N GLU A 73 -3.47 4.13 5.66
CA GLU A 73 -3.98 4.46 4.33
C GLU A 73 -3.01 4.02 3.25
N GLU A 74 -1.72 4.33 3.43
CA GLU A 74 -0.66 3.75 2.63
C GLU A 74 -0.30 2.37 3.21
N GLU A 75 -0.95 1.33 2.69
CA GLU A 75 -0.47 -0.02 2.94
C GLU A 75 0.71 -0.29 2.01
N PRO A 76 1.90 -0.62 2.55
CA PRO A 76 3.04 -0.90 1.71
C PRO A 76 2.85 -2.15 0.82
N VAL A 77 1.78 -2.93 1.07
CA VAL A 77 1.45 -4.13 0.32
C VAL A 77 -0.07 -4.34 0.21
N ASP A 78 -0.65 -4.02 -0.94
CA ASP A 78 -2.09 -4.24 -1.24
C ASP A 78 -2.48 -5.72 -1.42
N GLN A 79 -1.55 -6.66 -1.25
CA GLN A 79 -1.83 -8.08 -1.45
C GLN A 79 -2.46 -8.70 -0.18
N PRO A 80 -3.65 -9.32 -0.28
CA PRO A 80 -4.36 -9.88 0.88
C PRO A 80 -3.54 -10.92 1.66
N ARG A 81 -2.75 -11.74 0.96
CA ARG A 81 -1.88 -12.74 1.59
C ARG A 81 -0.82 -12.08 2.45
N THR A 82 -0.17 -11.02 1.95
CA THR A 82 0.86 -10.32 2.70
C THR A 82 0.29 -9.63 3.93
N MET A 83 -0.91 -9.06 3.83
CA MET A 83 -1.64 -8.49 4.96
C MET A 83 -1.95 -9.53 6.04
N GLN A 84 -2.44 -10.72 5.66
CA GLN A 84 -2.69 -11.82 6.61
C GLN A 84 -1.42 -12.27 7.35
N LEU A 85 -0.28 -12.31 6.64
CA LEU A 85 1.01 -12.65 7.25
C LEU A 85 1.52 -11.53 8.17
N LEU A 86 1.29 -10.26 7.81
CA LEU A 86 1.59 -9.11 8.68
C LEU A 86 0.74 -9.14 9.95
N ASP A 87 -0.56 -9.39 9.85
CA ASP A 87 -1.45 -9.54 10.99
C ASP A 87 -0.97 -10.67 11.92
N THR A 88 -0.51 -11.78 11.34
CA THR A 88 0.08 -12.89 12.10
C THR A 88 1.35 -12.46 12.86
N LEU A 89 2.23 -11.68 12.22
CA LEU A 89 3.43 -11.14 12.86
C LEU A 89 3.11 -10.17 14.00
N ILE A 90 2.15 -9.27 13.79
CA ILE A 90 1.71 -8.30 14.81
C ILE A 90 1.08 -9.05 15.99
N ALA A 91 0.18 -10.00 15.74
CA ALA A 91 -0.45 -10.80 16.80
C ALA A 91 0.59 -11.58 17.64
N GLU A 92 1.64 -12.09 17.00
CA GLU A 92 2.74 -12.77 17.70
C GLU A 92 3.67 -11.81 18.44
N ALA A 93 3.79 -10.55 18.00
CA ALA A 93 4.53 -9.51 18.72
C ALA A 93 3.75 -8.95 19.93
N TRP A 94 2.42 -8.91 19.82
CA TRP A 94 1.49 -8.36 20.81
C TRP A 94 0.70 -9.47 21.53
N ARG A 95 1.42 -10.47 22.05
CA ARG A 95 0.79 -11.62 22.72
C ARG A 95 -0.10 -11.20 23.89
N GLY A 96 -1.33 -11.69 23.87
CA GLY A 96 -2.34 -11.39 24.89
C GLY A 96 -3.17 -10.15 24.58
N PHE A 97 -2.91 -9.45 23.48
CA PHE A 97 -3.78 -8.41 22.97
C PHE A 97 -4.73 -8.97 21.90
N GLU A 98 -5.94 -8.42 21.84
CA GLU A 98 -6.82 -8.52 20.69
C GLU A 98 -6.35 -7.54 19.61
N ILE A 99 -6.03 -8.04 18.41
CA ILE A 99 -5.58 -7.21 17.30
C ILE A 99 -6.75 -6.94 16.37
N LEU A 100 -7.06 -5.67 16.20
CA LEU A 100 -8.16 -5.15 15.39
C LEU A 100 -7.60 -4.16 14.37
N TYR A 101 -8.27 -4.04 13.23
CA TYR A 101 -7.94 -3.06 12.21
C TYR A 101 -9.05 -2.02 12.12
N ALA A 102 -8.78 -0.73 12.03
CA ALA A 102 -9.79 0.32 11.88
C ALA A 102 -10.10 0.58 10.39
N ASP A 103 -11.34 0.95 10.05
CA ASP A 103 -11.71 1.24 8.66
C ASP A 103 -11.26 2.64 8.23
N GLY A 104 -10.85 3.47 9.19
CA GLY A 104 -10.26 4.79 8.94
C GLY A 104 -9.80 5.48 10.23
N MET A 105 -9.26 6.68 10.08
CA MET A 105 -8.80 7.50 11.21
C MET A 105 -9.94 7.88 12.18
N CYS A 106 -11.18 7.98 11.71
CA CYS A 106 -12.34 8.24 12.56
C CYS A 106 -12.56 7.13 13.59
N ASP A 107 -12.36 5.87 13.23
CA ASP A 107 -12.47 4.75 14.17
C ASP A 107 -11.39 4.83 15.26
N LEU A 108 -10.17 5.21 14.88
CA LEU A 108 -9.10 5.45 15.85
C LEU A 108 -9.45 6.62 16.79
N GLN A 109 -10.06 7.69 16.27
CA GLN A 109 -10.48 8.82 17.09
C GLN A 109 -11.54 8.42 18.11
N ILE A 110 -12.54 7.64 17.68
CA ILE A 110 -13.60 7.11 18.56
C ILE A 110 -12.95 6.22 19.63
N ALA A 111 -12.10 5.29 19.23
CA ALA A 111 -11.39 4.36 20.12
C ALA A 111 -10.38 5.05 21.06
N ALA A 112 -9.89 6.24 20.74
CA ALA A 112 -9.03 7.00 21.63
C ALA A 112 -9.82 7.77 22.71
N GLY A 113 -11.09 8.09 22.43
CA GLY A 113 -12.00 8.79 23.34
C GLY A 113 -12.88 7.87 24.19
N ASP A 114 -13.24 6.71 23.66
CA ASP A 114 -13.97 5.63 24.33
C ASP A 114 -13.10 4.36 24.38
N SER A 115 -13.19 3.52 25.43
CA SER A 115 -12.42 2.26 25.44
C SER A 115 -12.67 1.42 24.18
N ILE A 116 -11.63 0.76 23.66
CA ILE A 116 -11.70 -0.10 22.47
C ILE A 116 -12.77 -1.20 22.64
N SER A 117 -13.03 -1.63 23.86
CA SER A 117 -14.09 -2.60 24.21
C SER A 117 -15.51 -2.14 23.83
N HIS A 118 -15.76 -0.83 23.76
CA HIS A 118 -17.01 -0.26 23.29
C HIS A 118 -17.05 -0.10 21.76
N ALA A 119 -15.92 0.24 21.12
CA ALA A 119 -15.80 0.35 19.67
C ALA A 119 -15.93 -1.01 18.96
N SER A 120 -15.33 -2.06 19.51
CA SER A 120 -15.47 -3.46 19.05
C SER A 120 -16.91 -3.98 19.18
N GLN A 121 -17.62 -3.61 20.25
CA GLN A 121 -19.06 -3.91 20.41
C GLN A 121 -19.96 -3.08 19.48
N GLN A 122 -19.58 -1.85 19.13
CA GLN A 122 -20.26 -1.07 18.11
C GLN A 122 -20.08 -1.69 16.74
N ARG A 123 -18.91 -2.24 16.40
CA ARG A 123 -18.69 -3.01 15.17
C ARG A 123 -19.61 -4.22 15.02
N LEU A 124 -19.82 -4.97 16.11
CA LEU A 124 -20.82 -6.04 16.16
C LEU A 124 -22.27 -5.53 16.08
N LYS A 125 -22.51 -4.24 16.36
CA LYS A 125 -23.81 -3.55 16.28
C LYS A 125 -24.04 -2.76 15.00
N VAL A 126 -23.05 -2.56 14.13
CA VAL A 126 -23.29 -2.01 12.78
C VAL A 126 -24.10 -3.00 11.93
N ILE A 127 -24.19 -4.26 12.36
CA ILE A 127 -25.18 -5.27 11.92
C ILE A 127 -26.50 -5.18 12.73
N ASP A 128 -26.89 -3.99 13.17
CA ASP A 128 -28.21 -3.70 13.76
C ASP A 128 -28.94 -2.74 12.82
N GLU A 129 -30.17 -3.10 12.43
CA GLU A 129 -31.00 -2.51 11.35
C GLU A 129 -31.37 -1.01 11.54
N SER A 130 -30.77 -0.34 12.52
CA SER A 130 -31.15 1.00 12.99
C SER A 130 -30.13 2.11 12.72
N VAL A 131 -28.93 1.79 12.23
CA VAL A 131 -27.94 2.79 11.79
C VAL A 131 -28.12 3.00 10.28
N ASP A 132 -28.26 4.25 9.85
CA ASP A 132 -28.32 4.60 8.44
C ASP A 132 -26.96 4.25 7.79
N PRO A 133 -26.89 3.28 6.86
CA PRO A 133 -25.64 2.89 6.20
C PRO A 133 -24.95 4.06 5.49
N LEU A 134 -25.67 5.16 5.24
CA LEU A 134 -25.16 6.38 4.61
C LEU A 134 -24.29 7.25 5.53
N GLU A 135 -24.19 6.98 6.83
CA GLU A 135 -23.26 7.70 7.73
C GLU A 135 -21.82 7.16 7.70
N PHE A 136 -21.60 5.93 7.22
CA PHE A 136 -20.28 5.29 7.09
C PHE A 136 -19.82 5.22 5.62
N ARG A 137 -20.03 6.31 4.88
CA ARG A 137 -19.52 6.43 3.51
C ARG A 137 -17.99 6.37 3.56
N SER A 138 -17.37 5.35 2.96
CA SER A 138 -15.98 5.50 2.57
C SER A 138 -15.97 6.52 1.43
N GLU A 139 -15.39 7.69 1.68
CA GLU A 139 -15.21 8.71 0.64
C GLU A 139 -14.32 8.18 -0.51
N THR A 140 -13.61 7.07 -0.27
CA THR A 140 -12.73 6.38 -1.22
C THR A 140 -13.44 5.76 -2.43
N LEU A 141 -14.74 5.44 -2.34
CA LEU A 141 -15.47 4.80 -3.45
C LEU A 141 -16.24 5.77 -4.36
N ASP A 142 -16.32 7.06 -3.99
CA ASP A 142 -17.12 8.07 -4.70
C ASP A 142 -16.27 8.96 -5.65
N GLU A 143 -14.95 8.76 -5.76
CA GLU A 143 -14.11 9.46 -6.75
C GLU A 143 -14.28 8.83 -8.15
N GLU A 144 -15.29 9.29 -8.93
CA GLU A 144 -15.44 9.20 -10.40
C GLU A 144 -14.71 8.05 -11.16
N SER A 145 -14.62 6.84 -10.62
CA SER A 145 -13.92 5.72 -11.26
C SER A 145 -14.81 5.21 -12.40
N PRO A 146 -14.42 5.37 -13.68
CA PRO A 146 -15.28 5.02 -14.80
C PRO A 146 -15.52 3.52 -14.87
N HIS A 147 -16.70 3.16 -15.39
CA HIS A 147 -17.17 1.81 -15.75
C HIS A 147 -16.06 0.79 -16.05
N CYS A 148 -16.15 -0.43 -15.48
CA CYS A 148 -15.30 -1.60 -15.73
C CYS A 148 -14.51 -1.54 -17.06
N GLU A 149 -13.35 -0.90 -17.06
CA GLU A 149 -12.56 -0.72 -18.28
C GLU A 149 -11.82 -2.02 -18.63
N GLN A 150 -11.56 -2.20 -19.93
CA GLN A 150 -10.85 -3.38 -20.42
C GLN A 150 -9.36 -3.30 -20.03
N PHE A 151 -8.86 -4.34 -19.37
CA PHE A 151 -7.51 -4.44 -18.82
C PHE A 151 -6.45 -4.76 -19.89
N ASP A 152 -5.27 -4.12 -19.83
CA ASP A 152 -4.14 -4.34 -20.75
C ASP A 152 -3.10 -5.30 -20.13
N LEU A 153 -3.15 -6.58 -20.51
CA LEU A 153 -2.29 -7.62 -19.93
C LEU A 153 -0.78 -7.49 -20.21
N ASP A 154 -0.35 -6.52 -21.02
CA ASP A 154 1.05 -6.39 -21.42
C ASP A 154 1.93 -5.73 -20.35
N ASP A 155 1.37 -5.24 -19.24
CA ASP A 155 2.11 -4.69 -18.10
C ASP A 155 2.29 -5.74 -16.98
N GLU A 156 3.54 -6.20 -16.77
CA GLU A 156 3.87 -7.28 -15.83
C GLU A 156 3.68 -6.88 -14.35
N ASP A 157 3.56 -5.59 -14.06
CA ASP A 157 3.41 -5.02 -12.71
C ASP A 157 1.95 -4.71 -12.34
N GLU A 158 0.99 -5.03 -13.22
CA GLU A 158 -0.39 -4.60 -13.05
C GLU A 158 -1.20 -5.56 -12.16
N ARG A 159 -1.80 -5.00 -11.10
CA ARG A 159 -2.66 -5.68 -10.13
C ARG A 159 -4.12 -5.49 -10.52
N PHE A 160 -4.96 -6.50 -10.26
CA PHE A 160 -6.36 -6.49 -10.68
C PHE A 160 -7.29 -7.24 -9.72
N ALA A 161 -8.59 -7.02 -9.90
CA ALA A 161 -9.64 -7.83 -9.29
C ALA A 161 -10.01 -9.05 -10.15
N TRP A 162 -10.08 -10.22 -9.52
CA TRP A 162 -10.43 -11.48 -10.18
C TRP A 162 -11.91 -11.82 -10.01
N VAL A 163 -12.65 -11.84 -11.11
CA VAL A 163 -14.07 -12.18 -11.12
C VAL A 163 -14.26 -13.62 -11.61
N THR A 164 -14.96 -14.45 -10.83
CA THR A 164 -15.39 -15.80 -11.24
C THR A 164 -16.91 -15.87 -11.27
N ILE A 165 -17.48 -16.31 -12.38
CA ILE A 165 -18.93 -16.44 -12.56
C ILE A 165 -19.25 -17.89 -12.89
N LEU A 166 -20.06 -18.54 -12.04
CA LEU A 166 -20.76 -19.79 -12.36
C LEU A 166 -22.14 -19.42 -12.89
N ASP A 167 -22.34 -19.63 -14.19
CA ASP A 167 -23.59 -19.28 -14.86
C ASP A 167 -24.70 -20.34 -14.66
N GLU A 168 -25.91 -20.03 -15.16
CA GLU A 168 -27.05 -20.95 -15.11
C GLU A 168 -26.80 -22.28 -15.84
N ASP A 169 -25.91 -22.29 -16.83
CA ASP A 169 -25.50 -23.48 -17.59
C ASP A 169 -24.42 -24.31 -16.87
N GLN A 170 -24.07 -23.95 -15.63
CA GLN A 170 -23.02 -24.57 -14.81
C GLN A 170 -21.62 -24.46 -15.42
N LEU A 171 -21.38 -23.41 -16.22
CA LEU A 171 -20.07 -23.08 -16.77
C LEU A 171 -19.39 -22.02 -15.92
N ILE A 172 -18.10 -22.23 -15.69
CA ILE A 172 -17.25 -21.32 -14.93
C ILE A 172 -16.53 -20.38 -15.91
N HIS A 173 -16.61 -19.09 -15.61
CA HIS A 173 -16.08 -18.00 -16.41
C HIS A 173 -15.19 -17.12 -15.53
N HIS A 174 -13.94 -16.90 -15.94
CA HIS A 174 -13.06 -15.92 -15.28
C HIS A 174 -13.00 -14.63 -16.10
N ARG A 175 -13.04 -13.50 -15.39
CA ARG A 175 -12.90 -12.14 -15.92
C ARG A 175 -11.95 -11.36 -15.02
N LEU A 176 -11.32 -10.34 -15.60
CA LEU A 176 -10.41 -9.43 -14.91
C LEU A 176 -10.94 -8.00 -15.08
N ILE A 177 -10.93 -7.24 -13.99
CA ILE A 177 -11.22 -5.80 -13.94
C ILE A 177 -10.15 -5.14 -13.06
N GLY A 178 -9.92 -3.82 -13.19
CA GLY A 178 -8.91 -3.15 -12.35
C GLY A 178 -9.20 -3.29 -10.86
N GLU A 179 -10.44 -2.97 -10.46
CA GLU A 179 -10.94 -3.03 -9.08
C GLU A 179 -12.44 -3.38 -9.07
N ILE A 180 -12.97 -3.86 -7.94
CA ILE A 180 -14.38 -4.10 -7.69
C ILE A 180 -15.04 -2.74 -7.47
N THR A 181 -15.63 -2.24 -8.53
CA THR A 181 -16.25 -0.91 -8.57
C THR A 181 -17.55 -0.84 -7.78
N SER A 182 -17.92 0.38 -7.36
CA SER A 182 -19.12 0.64 -6.57
C SER A 182 -20.42 0.20 -7.25
N ASP A 183 -20.50 0.18 -8.57
CA ASP A 183 -21.66 -0.34 -9.32
C ASP A 183 -21.79 -1.87 -9.20
N VAL A 184 -20.68 -2.60 -9.07
CA VAL A 184 -20.71 -4.04 -8.76
C VAL A 184 -21.22 -4.25 -7.34
N ILE A 185 -20.68 -3.50 -6.37
CA ILE A 185 -21.11 -3.57 -4.95
C ILE A 185 -22.60 -3.21 -4.81
N ARG A 186 -23.04 -2.13 -5.45
CA ARG A 186 -24.41 -1.59 -5.38
C ARG A 186 -25.39 -2.23 -6.37
N ASN A 187 -24.95 -3.22 -7.15
CA ASN A 187 -25.76 -3.91 -8.15
C ASN A 187 -26.42 -2.94 -9.16
N GLU A 188 -25.71 -1.90 -9.57
CA GLU A 188 -26.22 -0.83 -10.44
C GLU A 188 -26.02 -1.17 -11.92
N ASP A 189 -27.01 -0.82 -12.76
CA ASP A 189 -26.93 -0.95 -14.22
C ASP A 189 -26.54 -2.36 -14.72
N ASP A 190 -27.05 -3.40 -14.05
CA ASP A 190 -26.85 -4.82 -14.36
C ASP A 190 -25.36 -5.20 -14.50
N PRO A 191 -24.60 -5.16 -13.39
CA PRO A 191 -23.15 -5.38 -13.43
C PRO A 191 -22.82 -6.80 -13.88
N LEU A 192 -23.68 -7.78 -13.59
CA LEU A 192 -23.49 -9.18 -13.95
C LEU A 192 -23.46 -9.39 -15.46
N SER A 193 -24.38 -8.77 -16.20
CA SER A 193 -24.34 -8.78 -17.67
C SER A 193 -23.09 -8.10 -18.22
N ARG A 194 -22.64 -7.02 -17.58
CA ARG A 194 -21.41 -6.31 -17.97
C ARG A 194 -20.17 -7.16 -17.75
N LEU A 195 -20.02 -7.74 -16.56
CA LEU A 195 -18.92 -8.66 -16.23
C LEU A 195 -18.88 -9.85 -17.19
N LYS A 196 -20.03 -10.45 -17.52
CA LYS A 196 -20.10 -11.53 -18.51
C LYS A 196 -19.61 -11.13 -19.91
N SER A 197 -19.82 -9.87 -20.29
CA SER A 197 -19.43 -9.34 -21.60
C SER A 197 -17.92 -9.09 -21.75
N LEU A 198 -17.19 -9.05 -20.63
CA LEU A 198 -15.73 -8.92 -20.63
C LEU A 198 -15.05 -10.15 -21.27
N PRO A 199 -13.80 -10.01 -21.76
CA PRO A 199 -13.04 -11.14 -22.30
C PRO A 199 -12.85 -12.24 -21.25
N ALA A 200 -12.84 -13.49 -21.70
CA ALA A 200 -12.55 -14.63 -20.84
C ALA A 200 -11.03 -14.77 -20.62
N TYR A 201 -10.64 -15.10 -19.39
CA TYR A 201 -9.25 -15.33 -19.01
C TYR A 201 -9.06 -16.69 -18.33
N ASP A 202 -7.82 -17.14 -18.24
CA ASP A 202 -7.43 -18.26 -17.38
C ASP A 202 -7.34 -17.80 -15.91
N VAL A 203 -7.19 -18.75 -14.98
CA VAL A 203 -6.98 -18.43 -13.56
C VAL A 203 -5.68 -17.62 -13.40
N PRO A 204 -5.75 -16.38 -12.87
CA PRO A 204 -4.58 -15.52 -12.71
C PRO A 204 -3.65 -16.03 -11.59
N ALA A 205 -2.38 -15.65 -11.61
CA ALA A 205 -1.46 -15.90 -10.50
C ALA A 205 -1.81 -15.01 -9.29
N GLU A 206 -1.66 -15.52 -8.06
CA GLU A 206 -2.08 -14.80 -6.84
C GLU A 206 -1.39 -13.45 -6.68
N GLN A 207 -0.12 -13.33 -7.06
CA GLN A 207 0.66 -12.08 -6.98
C GLN A 207 0.04 -10.90 -7.77
N ASN A 208 -0.84 -11.18 -8.74
CA ASN A 208 -1.47 -10.15 -9.55
C ASN A 208 -2.92 -9.84 -9.10
N VAL A 209 -3.42 -10.53 -8.06
CA VAL A 209 -4.81 -10.39 -7.58
C VAL A 209 -4.82 -9.66 -6.24
N ILE A 210 -5.44 -8.47 -6.22
CA ILE A 210 -5.62 -7.66 -4.99
C ILE A 210 -6.95 -7.95 -4.30
N GLU A 211 -7.95 -8.37 -5.07
CA GLU A 211 -9.28 -8.69 -4.59
C GLU A 211 -10.03 -9.52 -5.61
N ALA A 212 -11.19 -10.03 -5.25
CA ALA A 212 -11.94 -10.92 -6.09
C ALA A 212 -13.39 -11.09 -5.65
N ILE A 213 -14.20 -11.55 -6.61
CA ILE A 213 -15.62 -11.82 -6.45
C ILE A 213 -15.97 -13.13 -7.16
N ILE A 214 -16.75 -13.96 -6.48
CA ILE A 214 -17.29 -15.22 -6.98
C ILE A 214 -18.80 -15.07 -7.04
N VAL A 215 -19.35 -15.08 -8.25
CA VAL A 215 -20.80 -15.00 -8.50
C VAL A 215 -21.31 -16.38 -8.88
N ASN A 216 -22.12 -16.98 -8.01
CA ASN A 216 -22.81 -18.24 -8.25
C ASN A 216 -24.28 -17.94 -8.56
N GLU A 217 -24.61 -17.80 -9.84
CA GLU A 217 -25.96 -17.48 -10.29
C GLU A 217 -27.01 -18.54 -9.94
N PRO A 218 -26.73 -19.86 -10.13
CA PRO A 218 -27.68 -20.91 -9.77
C PRO A 218 -28.13 -20.87 -8.30
N GLU A 219 -27.21 -20.57 -7.39
CA GLU A 219 -27.49 -20.53 -5.95
C GLU A 219 -27.83 -19.12 -5.46
N ARG A 220 -27.72 -18.10 -6.32
CA ARG A 220 -27.80 -16.68 -5.96
C ARG A 220 -26.89 -16.35 -4.78
N ARG A 221 -25.62 -16.74 -4.88
CA ARG A 221 -24.61 -16.45 -3.88
C ARG A 221 -23.49 -15.63 -4.47
N VAL A 222 -23.00 -14.67 -3.71
CA VAL A 222 -21.79 -13.92 -4.02
C VAL A 222 -20.81 -14.06 -2.86
N GLU A 223 -19.58 -14.43 -3.18
CA GLU A 223 -18.49 -14.45 -2.21
C GLU A 223 -17.45 -13.42 -2.66
N ILE A 224 -16.93 -12.61 -1.73
CA ILE A 224 -15.87 -11.65 -2.02
C ILE A 224 -14.68 -11.83 -1.08
N TRP A 225 -13.48 -11.51 -1.56
CA TRP A 225 -12.27 -11.46 -0.74
C TRP A 225 -11.28 -10.49 -1.31
N GLY A 226 -10.41 -9.94 -0.48
CA GLY A 226 -9.46 -8.91 -0.89
C GLY A 226 -8.78 -8.30 0.31
N GLY A 227 -8.32 -7.05 0.13
CA GLY A 227 -7.80 -6.21 1.19
C GLY A 227 -8.86 -5.86 2.24
N ARG A 228 -8.53 -4.93 3.14
CA ARG A 228 -9.40 -4.57 4.26
C ARG A 228 -10.69 -3.86 3.80
N ASP A 229 -10.62 -3.05 2.75
CA ASP A 229 -11.76 -2.29 2.21
C ASP A 229 -12.89 -3.20 1.71
N ILE A 230 -12.54 -4.38 1.20
CA ILE A 230 -13.53 -5.37 0.74
C ILE A 230 -14.43 -5.89 1.85
N ARG A 231 -13.98 -5.87 3.12
CA ARG A 231 -14.85 -6.28 4.23
C ARG A 231 -15.99 -5.30 4.45
N ALA A 232 -15.72 -4.01 4.36
CA ALA A 232 -16.76 -2.98 4.44
C ALA A 232 -17.71 -3.09 3.23
N ALA A 233 -17.16 -3.33 2.04
CA ALA A 233 -17.93 -3.52 0.81
C ALA A 233 -18.89 -4.73 0.89
N ALA A 234 -18.53 -5.82 1.59
CA ALA A 234 -19.42 -6.97 1.78
C ALA A 234 -20.72 -6.61 2.53
N GLY A 235 -20.59 -5.74 3.54
CA GLY A 235 -21.73 -5.22 4.30
C GLY A 235 -22.66 -4.39 3.42
N GLU A 236 -22.09 -3.49 2.62
CA GLU A 236 -22.85 -2.69 1.64
C GLU A 236 -23.53 -3.59 0.60
N MET A 237 -22.79 -4.54 0.02
CA MET A 237 -23.27 -5.44 -1.03
C MET A 237 -24.48 -6.27 -0.59
N THR A 238 -24.52 -6.69 0.68
CA THR A 238 -25.67 -7.40 1.26
C THR A 238 -26.98 -6.59 1.16
N LEU A 239 -26.90 -5.26 1.24
CA LEU A 239 -28.07 -4.36 1.13
C LEU A 239 -28.54 -4.19 -0.32
N TYR A 240 -27.62 -4.17 -1.28
CA TYR A 240 -27.90 -3.86 -2.68
C TYR A 240 -28.08 -5.08 -3.60
N TRP A 241 -27.82 -6.29 -3.10
CA TRP A 241 -28.06 -7.54 -3.81
C TRP A 241 -29.28 -8.30 -3.24
N PRO A 242 -30.52 -7.79 -3.41
CA PRO A 242 -31.68 -8.38 -2.78
C PRO A 242 -31.96 -9.80 -3.29
N GLY A 243 -32.09 -10.74 -2.36
CA GLY A 243 -32.34 -12.14 -2.66
C GLY A 243 -31.10 -12.93 -3.09
N TRP A 244 -29.92 -12.35 -2.90
CA TRP A 244 -28.64 -13.06 -2.94
C TRP A 244 -28.08 -13.25 -1.54
N GLU A 245 -27.32 -14.31 -1.33
CA GLU A 245 -26.47 -14.51 -0.17
C GLU A 245 -25.10 -13.89 -0.44
N VAL A 246 -24.63 -13.01 0.44
CA VAL A 246 -23.33 -12.35 0.30
C VAL A 246 -22.43 -12.78 1.45
N GLU A 247 -21.22 -13.23 1.14
CA GLU A 247 -20.23 -13.69 2.13
C GLU A 247 -18.85 -13.07 1.84
N CYS A 248 -18.14 -12.65 2.89
CA CYS A 248 -16.75 -12.24 2.80
C CYS A 248 -15.84 -13.39 3.26
N ILE A 249 -14.92 -13.83 2.40
CA ILE A 249 -13.95 -14.88 2.76
C ILE A 249 -12.76 -14.22 3.45
N GLU A 250 -12.65 -14.41 4.77
CA GLU A 250 -11.65 -13.71 5.58
C GLU A 250 -10.21 -14.22 5.41
N ALA A 251 -10.03 -15.49 5.01
CA ALA A 251 -8.72 -16.13 4.91
C ALA A 251 -8.64 -17.12 3.74
N ASN A 252 -7.48 -17.20 3.09
CA ASN A 252 -7.22 -18.09 1.94
C ASN A 252 -8.22 -17.91 0.78
N GLY A 253 -8.61 -16.65 0.50
CA GLY A 253 -9.59 -16.32 -0.53
C GLY A 253 -9.17 -16.82 -1.92
N TYR A 254 -7.90 -16.60 -2.29
CA TYR A 254 -7.35 -17.09 -3.56
C TYR A 254 -7.44 -18.62 -3.68
N GLU A 255 -7.02 -19.38 -2.64
CA GLU A 255 -7.11 -20.83 -2.66
C GLU A 255 -8.56 -21.33 -2.63
N HIS A 256 -9.48 -20.61 -2.00
CA HIS A 256 -10.92 -20.90 -2.04
C HIS A 256 -11.47 -20.72 -3.44
N GLN A 257 -11.17 -19.59 -4.10
CA GLN A 257 -11.63 -19.33 -5.46
C GLN A 257 -11.02 -20.30 -6.47
N CYS A 258 -9.75 -20.71 -6.32
CA CYS A 258 -9.17 -21.78 -7.14
C CYS A 258 -9.92 -23.10 -6.97
N ARG A 259 -10.27 -23.47 -5.73
CA ARG A 259 -11.07 -24.68 -5.45
C ARG A 259 -12.46 -24.61 -6.06
N PHE A 260 -13.09 -23.44 -6.02
CA PHE A 260 -14.38 -23.19 -6.68
C PHE A 260 -14.25 -23.31 -8.20
N SER A 261 -13.20 -22.71 -8.75
CA SER A 261 -12.95 -22.61 -10.20
C SER A 261 -12.67 -23.96 -10.85
N GLY A 262 -12.01 -24.87 -10.13
CA GLY A 262 -11.60 -26.20 -10.61
C GLY A 262 -10.11 -26.32 -10.96
N PRO A 263 -9.51 -25.39 -11.73
CA PRO A 263 -8.06 -25.38 -11.97
C PRO A 263 -7.26 -25.10 -10.69
N THR A 264 -6.10 -25.74 -10.57
CA THR A 264 -5.07 -25.30 -9.63
C THR A 264 -4.45 -24.02 -10.17
N GLY A 265 -4.81 -22.87 -9.58
CA GLY A 265 -4.09 -21.62 -9.79
C GLY A 265 -2.65 -21.70 -9.28
N THR A 266 -1.98 -20.55 -9.25
CA THR A 266 -0.58 -20.42 -8.80
C THR A 266 -0.57 -19.61 -7.51
N PRO A 267 -0.80 -20.25 -6.34
CA PRO A 267 -0.74 -19.56 -5.07
C PRO A 267 0.70 -19.15 -4.77
N MET A 268 0.84 -17.95 -4.25
CA MET A 268 2.08 -17.38 -3.76
C MET A 268 2.51 -18.10 -2.47
N THR A 269 3.79 -18.37 -2.31
CA THR A 269 4.30 -18.89 -1.05
C THR A 269 4.35 -17.80 0.02
N ALA A 270 4.36 -18.18 1.30
CA ALA A 270 4.54 -17.19 2.37
C ALA A 270 5.88 -16.45 2.25
N ALA A 271 6.92 -17.07 1.67
CA ALA A 271 8.22 -16.44 1.47
C ALA A 271 8.17 -15.36 0.38
N GLU A 272 7.48 -15.62 -0.74
CA GLU A 272 7.24 -14.63 -1.79
C GLU A 272 6.42 -13.45 -1.26
N ALA A 273 5.32 -13.72 -0.55
CA ALA A 273 4.45 -12.70 0.03
C ALA A 273 5.19 -11.81 1.04
N LEU A 274 6.05 -12.39 1.87
CA LEU A 274 6.87 -11.64 2.83
C LEU A 274 8.06 -10.93 2.16
N GLY A 275 8.47 -11.35 0.95
CA GLY A 275 9.57 -10.76 0.21
C GLY A 275 9.36 -9.28 -0.10
N THR A 276 8.11 -8.87 -0.31
CA THR A 276 7.73 -7.47 -0.53
C THR A 276 7.71 -6.67 0.77
N LEU A 277 7.25 -7.25 1.88
CA LEU A 277 7.05 -6.58 3.17
C LEU A 277 8.32 -6.46 4.02
N VAL A 278 9.10 -7.53 4.12
CA VAL A 278 10.22 -7.66 5.06
C VAL A 278 11.31 -6.60 4.89
N PRO A 279 11.70 -6.19 3.66
CA PRO A 279 12.64 -5.09 3.48
C PRO A 279 12.23 -3.82 4.24
N MET A 280 10.95 -3.47 4.21
CA MET A 280 10.42 -2.29 4.91
C MET A 280 10.39 -2.46 6.43
N LEU A 281 10.07 -3.67 6.93
CA LEU A 281 10.13 -3.98 8.36
C LEU A 281 11.57 -3.89 8.91
N LEU A 282 12.57 -4.21 8.09
CA LEU A 282 13.99 -4.14 8.43
C LEU A 282 14.59 -2.73 8.37
N MET A 283 13.89 -1.74 7.80
CA MET A 283 14.37 -0.37 7.76
C MET A 283 14.49 0.22 9.18
N THR A 284 15.61 0.88 9.44
CA THR A 284 15.88 1.59 10.71
C THR A 284 15.93 3.11 10.55
N GLY A 285 16.08 3.61 9.32
CA GLY A 285 16.09 5.03 9.03
C GLY A 285 14.69 5.63 8.94
N ASN A 286 14.61 6.95 9.18
CA ASN A 286 13.44 7.71 8.74
C ASN A 286 13.33 7.57 7.22
N PHE A 287 12.11 7.58 6.68
CA PHE A 287 11.89 7.82 5.26
C PHE A 287 12.33 9.26 5.00
N ASP A 288 13.63 9.46 4.79
CA ASP A 288 14.16 10.77 4.46
C ASP A 288 13.82 11.04 3.00
N PRO A 289 12.90 11.98 2.73
CA PRO A 289 12.57 12.34 1.36
C PRO A 289 13.84 12.77 0.62
N SER A 290 14.84 13.33 1.31
CA SER A 290 16.12 13.73 0.73
C SER A 290 16.97 12.53 0.27
N ALA A 291 16.92 11.40 0.98
CA ALA A 291 17.59 10.16 0.61
C ALA A 291 16.89 9.46 -0.56
N MET A 292 15.55 9.32 -0.49
CA MET A 292 14.74 8.82 -1.61
C MET A 292 14.87 9.71 -2.85
N LEU A 293 14.86 11.04 -2.70
CA LEU A 293 15.11 12.00 -3.79
C LEU A 293 16.57 11.95 -4.27
N GLY A 294 17.51 11.56 -3.42
CA GLY A 294 18.90 11.32 -3.79
C GLY A 294 19.02 10.12 -4.73
N GLU A 295 18.28 9.05 -4.48
CA GLU A 295 18.24 7.84 -5.30
C GLU A 295 17.38 7.99 -6.55
N LEU A 296 16.16 8.54 -6.43
CA LEU A 296 15.34 9.00 -7.56
C LEU A 296 16.13 10.00 -8.40
N GLY A 297 16.90 10.89 -7.78
CA GLY A 297 17.77 11.84 -8.47
C GLY A 297 18.92 11.18 -9.21
N LYS A 298 19.43 10.01 -8.76
CA LYS A 298 20.44 9.21 -9.49
C LYS A 298 19.78 8.48 -10.67
N SER A 299 18.63 7.85 -10.45
CA SER A 299 17.87 7.15 -11.50
C SER A 299 17.39 8.11 -12.58
N PHE A 300 16.77 9.23 -12.18
CA PHE A 300 16.34 10.32 -13.06
C PHE A 300 17.51 10.98 -13.78
N LYS A 301 18.68 11.14 -13.15
CA LYS A 301 19.90 11.59 -13.87
C LYS A 301 20.31 10.60 -14.95
N GLY A 302 20.21 9.29 -14.69
CA GLY A 302 20.47 8.26 -15.69
C GLY A 302 19.49 8.33 -16.87
N LEU A 303 18.19 8.43 -16.56
CA LEU A 303 17.12 8.52 -17.56
C LEU A 303 17.20 9.82 -18.37
N MET A 304 17.39 10.96 -17.71
CA MET A 304 17.57 12.25 -18.38
C MET A 304 18.86 12.31 -19.19
N ALA A 305 19.96 11.69 -18.75
CA ALA A 305 21.18 11.60 -19.56
C ALA A 305 20.95 10.80 -20.84
N LYS A 306 20.21 9.67 -20.77
CA LYS A 306 19.81 8.90 -21.94
C LYS A 306 18.93 9.74 -22.88
N LEU A 307 17.92 10.42 -22.35
CA LEU A 307 16.98 11.23 -23.12
C LEU A 307 17.67 12.44 -23.78
N VAL A 308 18.54 13.14 -23.05
CA VAL A 308 19.38 14.23 -23.59
C VAL A 308 20.28 13.71 -24.71
N THR A 309 20.86 12.52 -24.57
CA THR A 309 21.70 11.91 -25.61
C THR A 309 20.89 11.63 -26.88
N VAL A 310 19.71 11.01 -26.74
CA VAL A 310 18.82 10.70 -27.87
C VAL A 310 18.37 11.98 -28.58
N VAL A 311 17.89 12.98 -27.83
CA VAL A 311 17.46 14.28 -28.38
C VAL A 311 18.63 14.98 -29.08
N THR A 312 19.83 14.96 -28.48
CA THR A 312 21.02 15.57 -29.10
C THR A 312 21.34 14.88 -30.43
N VAL A 313 21.30 13.55 -30.49
CA VAL A 313 21.52 12.79 -31.73
C VAL A 313 20.48 13.14 -32.78
N LEU A 314 19.18 13.17 -32.42
CA LEU A 314 18.09 13.51 -33.34
C LEU A 314 18.23 14.92 -33.91
N ILE A 315 18.62 15.90 -33.08
CA ILE A 315 18.81 17.28 -33.53
C ILE A 315 20.09 17.42 -34.38
N CYS A 316 21.16 16.67 -34.07
CA CYS A 316 22.41 16.74 -34.83
C CYS A 316 22.35 16.00 -36.17
N LEU A 317 21.52 14.96 -36.29
CA LEU A 317 21.45 14.08 -37.46
C LEU A 317 21.17 14.84 -38.78
N PRO A 318 20.20 15.78 -38.87
CA PRO A 318 19.99 16.59 -40.08
C PRO A 318 21.23 17.37 -40.51
N PHE A 319 22.05 17.85 -39.58
CA PHE A 319 23.26 18.61 -39.88
C PHE A 319 24.40 17.71 -40.35
N VAL A 320 24.47 16.48 -39.85
CA VAL A 320 25.39 15.45 -40.37
C VAL A 320 25.02 15.10 -41.81
N ILE A 321 23.73 14.88 -42.10
CA ILE A 321 23.23 14.61 -43.46
C ILE A 321 23.52 15.80 -44.38
N PHE A 322 23.28 17.03 -43.93
CA PHE A 322 23.61 18.24 -44.68
C PHE A 322 25.10 18.35 -44.98
N ALA A 323 25.98 18.07 -44.01
CA ALA A 323 27.43 18.10 -44.20
C ALA A 323 27.91 17.05 -45.20
N LEU A 324 27.32 15.85 -45.15
CA LEU A 324 27.56 14.76 -46.11
C LEU A 324 27.15 15.15 -47.53
N VAL A 325 25.94 15.70 -47.72
CA VAL A 325 25.41 16.06 -49.04
C VAL A 325 26.12 17.29 -49.64
N SER A 326 26.43 18.29 -48.82
CA SER A 326 27.04 19.55 -49.27
C SER A 326 28.57 19.50 -49.36
N GLY A 327 29.22 18.49 -48.76
CA GLY A 327 30.68 18.41 -48.60
C GLY A 327 31.27 19.45 -47.63
N ASN A 328 30.45 20.28 -46.98
CA ASN A 328 30.89 21.36 -46.11
C ASN A 328 30.96 20.93 -44.64
N TRP A 329 31.92 20.07 -44.33
CA TRP A 329 32.15 19.55 -42.97
C TRP A 329 32.50 20.62 -41.93
N LYS A 330 33.11 21.74 -42.35
CA LYS A 330 33.41 22.85 -41.44
C LYS A 330 32.14 23.50 -40.90
N ALA A 331 31.19 23.82 -41.77
CA ALA A 331 29.92 24.43 -41.35
C ALA A 331 29.11 23.46 -40.50
N GLY A 332 28.96 22.19 -40.94
CA GLY A 332 28.24 21.17 -40.17
C GLY A 332 28.84 20.91 -38.79
N GLY A 333 30.17 20.80 -38.70
CA GLY A 333 30.86 20.59 -37.42
C GLY A 333 30.70 21.74 -36.44
N ILE A 334 30.76 23.00 -36.91
CA ILE A 334 30.52 24.18 -36.07
C ILE A 334 29.08 24.18 -35.55
N THR A 335 28.09 23.92 -36.41
CA THR A 335 26.68 23.91 -36.01
C THR A 335 26.39 22.81 -34.98
N ILE A 336 26.91 21.60 -35.17
CA ILE A 336 26.80 20.50 -34.20
C ILE A 336 27.43 20.90 -32.87
N GLY A 337 28.64 21.48 -32.88
CA GLY A 337 29.30 21.94 -31.66
C GLY A 337 28.49 22.99 -30.89
N VAL A 338 27.86 23.94 -31.60
CA VAL A 338 26.97 24.93 -30.98
C VAL A 338 25.73 24.28 -30.37
N ILE A 339 25.10 23.34 -31.08
CA ILE A 339 23.91 22.62 -30.60
C ILE A 339 24.23 21.84 -29.32
N VAL A 340 25.32 21.07 -29.32
CA VAL A 340 25.74 20.29 -28.14
C VAL A 340 26.01 21.21 -26.95
N ALA A 341 26.71 22.32 -27.16
CA ALA A 341 26.96 23.31 -26.11
C ALA A 341 25.66 23.90 -25.54
N LEU A 342 24.70 24.23 -26.41
CA LEU A 342 23.41 24.81 -26.04
C LEU A 342 22.55 23.81 -25.26
N VAL A 343 22.51 22.55 -25.68
CA VAL A 343 21.83 21.47 -24.95
C VAL A 343 22.46 21.27 -23.56
N MET A 344 23.80 21.21 -23.46
CA MET A 344 24.48 21.09 -22.17
C MET A 344 24.21 22.26 -21.23
N ILE A 345 24.21 23.50 -21.75
CA ILE A 345 23.90 24.71 -20.97
C ILE A 345 22.45 24.65 -20.48
N THR A 346 21.49 24.34 -21.35
CA THR A 346 20.06 24.24 -20.99
C THR A 346 19.85 23.16 -19.92
N PHE A 347 20.47 21.99 -20.09
CA PHE A 347 20.42 20.92 -19.10
C PHE A 347 20.97 21.37 -17.74
N LYS A 348 22.13 22.05 -17.72
CA LYS A 348 22.71 22.59 -16.47
C LYS A 348 21.84 23.66 -15.81
N LEU A 349 21.13 24.47 -16.59
CA LEU A 349 20.19 25.46 -16.07
C LEU A 349 18.95 24.81 -15.46
N ILE A 350 18.40 23.78 -16.10
CA ILE A 350 17.29 22.99 -15.56
C ILE A 350 17.74 22.30 -14.26
N GLU A 351 18.88 21.61 -14.26
CA GLU A 351 19.45 20.97 -13.07
C GLU A 351 19.60 21.95 -11.90
N ARG A 352 20.10 23.16 -12.18
CA ARG A 352 20.29 24.19 -11.15
C ARG A 352 18.98 24.78 -10.64
N LYS A 353 17.99 24.98 -11.52
CA LYS A 353 16.66 25.48 -11.13
C LYS A 353 15.93 24.45 -10.27
N TRP A 354 15.98 23.18 -10.67
CA TRP A 354 15.48 22.06 -9.88
C TRP A 354 16.14 22.03 -8.50
N ARG A 355 17.47 21.94 -8.42
CA ARG A 355 18.20 21.89 -7.13
C ARG A 355 17.85 23.06 -6.19
N ARG A 356 17.61 24.26 -6.72
CA ARG A 356 17.19 25.41 -5.90
C ARG A 356 15.75 25.30 -5.41
N GLY A 357 14.82 24.85 -6.25
CA GLY A 357 13.45 24.57 -5.84
C GLY A 357 13.43 23.51 -4.73
N PHE A 358 14.18 22.42 -4.91
CA PHE A 358 14.30 21.35 -3.92
C PHE A 358 14.93 21.80 -2.60
N ALA A 359 16.00 22.60 -2.65
CA ALA A 359 16.61 23.11 -1.43
C ALA A 359 15.67 24.02 -0.63
N ALA A 360 14.76 24.74 -1.30
CA ALA A 360 13.74 25.54 -0.64
C ALA A 360 12.70 24.65 0.05
N THR A 361 12.19 23.61 -0.64
CA THR A 361 11.22 22.66 -0.07
C THR A 361 11.81 21.87 1.12
N LEU A 362 13.07 21.41 1.02
CA LEU A 362 13.75 20.75 2.13
C LEU A 362 13.99 21.68 3.32
N SER A 363 14.27 22.95 3.06
CA SER A 363 14.42 23.96 4.11
C SER A 363 13.10 24.24 4.82
N GLU A 364 11.96 24.23 4.12
CA GLU A 364 10.64 24.37 4.73
C GLU A 364 10.33 23.17 5.65
N VAL A 365 10.62 21.94 5.19
CA VAL A 365 10.46 20.71 5.99
C VAL A 365 11.34 20.71 7.26
N HIS A 366 12.60 21.15 7.17
CA HIS A 366 13.50 21.21 8.34
C HIS A 366 13.20 22.38 9.29
N SER A 367 12.36 23.34 8.89
CA SER A 367 11.98 24.48 9.73
C SER A 367 10.75 24.20 10.59
N ASP A 368 10.11 23.03 10.42
CA ASP A 368 8.95 22.64 11.19
C ASP A 368 9.36 22.24 12.63
N PRO A 369 8.86 22.93 13.66
CA PRO A 369 9.16 22.60 15.06
C PRO A 369 8.63 21.23 15.51
N THR A 370 7.88 20.51 14.68
CA THR A 370 7.42 19.13 14.91
C THR A 370 8.40 18.05 14.45
N MET A 371 9.51 18.43 13.81
CA MET A 371 10.54 17.49 13.39
C MET A 371 11.23 16.83 14.59
N PRO A 372 11.41 15.49 14.59
CA PRO A 372 12.15 14.81 15.65
C PRO A 372 13.60 15.32 15.73
N ASP A 373 14.17 15.36 16.93
CA ASP A 373 15.61 15.60 17.09
C ASP A 373 16.40 14.56 16.27
N GLU A 374 17.47 14.95 15.58
CA GLU A 374 18.33 14.04 14.82
C GLU A 374 18.86 12.87 15.66
N ASN A 375 18.84 12.99 16.99
CA ASN A 375 19.25 11.95 17.92
C ASN A 375 18.12 11.02 18.38
N GLU A 376 16.87 11.27 18.01
CA GLU A 376 15.75 10.39 18.33
C GLU A 376 15.71 9.18 17.38
N PRO A 377 15.42 7.97 17.90
CA PRO A 377 15.22 6.80 17.06
C PRO A 377 14.06 7.03 16.07
N ALA A 378 14.30 6.70 14.81
CA ALA A 378 13.32 6.81 13.73
C ALA A 378 12.19 5.76 13.82
N THR A 379 12.45 4.63 14.45
CA THR A 379 11.51 3.50 14.53
C THR A 379 11.66 2.76 15.86
N ALA A 380 10.59 2.09 16.27
CA ALA A 380 10.60 1.12 17.35
C ALA A 380 11.50 -0.09 17.03
N GLY A 381 11.87 -0.82 18.08
CA GLY A 381 12.66 -2.03 17.98
C GLY A 381 14.18 -1.80 17.87
N PRO A 382 14.96 -2.83 17.51
CA PRO A 382 16.40 -2.73 17.39
C PRO A 382 16.82 -1.78 16.27
N LEU A 383 17.75 -0.87 16.58
CA LEU A 383 18.35 0.06 15.60
C LEU A 383 19.57 -0.53 14.90
N ASP A 384 20.24 -1.51 15.54
CA ASP A 384 21.34 -2.24 14.91
C ASP A 384 20.79 -3.20 13.85
N PRO A 385 21.21 -3.11 12.57
CA PRO A 385 20.64 -3.94 11.51
C PRO A 385 20.79 -5.44 11.75
N GLN A 386 21.91 -5.88 12.34
CA GLN A 386 22.14 -7.30 12.61
C GLN A 386 21.21 -7.80 13.72
N GLN A 387 21.05 -7.04 14.80
CA GLN A 387 20.12 -7.34 15.87
C GLN A 387 18.67 -7.33 15.37
N ARG A 388 18.29 -6.37 14.51
CA ARG A 388 16.95 -6.27 13.93
C ARG A 388 16.60 -7.49 13.10
N ARG A 389 17.51 -7.92 12.22
CA ARG A 389 17.37 -9.17 11.44
C ARG A 389 17.23 -10.40 12.34
N GLN A 390 18.07 -10.51 13.37
CA GLN A 390 18.01 -11.64 14.30
C GLN A 390 16.69 -11.70 15.07
N GLN A 391 16.18 -10.55 15.52
CA GLN A 391 14.89 -10.50 16.23
C GLN A 391 13.70 -10.75 15.30
N LEU A 392 13.75 -10.24 14.05
CA LEU A 392 12.71 -10.54 13.06
C LEU A 392 12.68 -12.03 12.72
N ASP A 393 13.83 -12.67 12.52
CA ASP A 393 13.91 -14.11 12.27
C ASP A 393 13.36 -14.94 13.44
N GLN A 394 13.60 -14.50 14.68
CA GLN A 394 12.98 -15.10 15.87
C GLN A 394 11.46 -14.88 15.92
N LEU A 395 10.96 -13.71 15.51
CA LEU A 395 9.54 -13.43 15.42
C LEU A 395 8.86 -14.31 14.37
N LEU A 396 9.43 -14.37 13.16
CA LEU A 396 8.99 -15.24 12.06
C LEU A 396 8.92 -16.70 12.51
N SER A 397 9.97 -17.20 13.16
CA SER A 397 10.01 -18.57 13.66
C SER A 397 8.92 -18.84 14.71
N ARG A 398 8.65 -17.90 15.63
CA ARG A 398 7.57 -18.06 16.62
C ARG A 398 6.18 -17.99 15.99
N ALA A 399 6.01 -17.20 14.93
CA ALA A 399 4.78 -17.12 14.14
C ALA A 399 4.58 -18.34 13.22
N GLY A 400 5.55 -19.26 13.12
CA GLY A 400 5.49 -20.41 12.21
C GLY A 400 5.67 -20.04 10.75
N LEU A 401 6.33 -18.90 10.48
CA LEU A 401 6.57 -18.35 9.16
C LEU A 401 7.97 -18.73 8.64
N PRO A 402 8.23 -18.61 7.32
CA PRO A 402 9.53 -18.87 6.73
C PRO A 402 10.64 -18.04 7.39
N SER A 403 11.84 -18.60 7.45
CA SER A 403 13.02 -17.89 7.96
C SER A 403 13.42 -16.73 7.05
N LEU A 404 14.16 -15.75 7.59
CA LEU A 404 14.63 -14.62 6.81
C LEU A 404 15.47 -15.06 5.60
N ALA A 405 16.25 -16.14 5.74
CA ALA A 405 17.06 -16.71 4.67
C ALA A 405 16.22 -17.30 3.52
N GLU A 406 15.00 -17.76 3.79
CA GLU A 406 14.05 -18.24 2.77
C GLU A 406 13.32 -17.08 2.08
N ILE A 407 13.15 -15.95 2.77
CA ILE A 407 12.44 -14.77 2.24
C ILE A 407 13.36 -13.88 1.39
N GLU A 408 14.62 -13.70 1.80
CA GLU A 408 15.61 -12.83 1.14
C GLU A 408 15.73 -12.98 -0.40
N PRO A 409 15.67 -14.19 -0.99
CA PRO A 409 15.71 -14.36 -2.44
C PRO A 409 14.55 -13.68 -3.19
N HIS A 410 13.47 -13.35 -2.48
CA HIS A 410 12.24 -12.73 -2.99
C HIS A 410 12.15 -11.23 -2.66
N PHE A 411 13.20 -10.62 -2.12
CA PHE A 411 13.20 -9.18 -1.88
C PHE A 411 13.07 -8.43 -3.21
N ASP A 412 12.11 -7.51 -3.24
CA ASP A 412 11.94 -6.60 -4.35
C ASP A 412 13.18 -5.71 -4.47
N SER A 413 13.80 -5.72 -5.66
CA SER A 413 14.99 -4.93 -5.95
C SER A 413 14.73 -3.42 -5.99
N ASP A 414 13.46 -3.02 -6.12
CA ASP A 414 13.05 -1.63 -6.26
C ASP A 414 12.76 -0.94 -4.92
N VAL A 415 12.65 -1.70 -3.83
CA VAL A 415 12.54 -1.14 -2.47
C VAL A 415 13.93 -0.68 -2.02
N PRO A 416 14.14 0.63 -1.74
CA PRO A 416 15.43 1.14 -1.30
C PRO A 416 15.87 0.47 0.00
N MET A 417 16.83 -0.45 -0.07
CA MET A 417 17.44 -1.04 1.12
C MET A 417 18.38 -0.01 1.78
N ALA A 418 17.81 0.98 2.46
CA ALA A 418 18.54 1.84 3.40
C ALA A 418 18.79 1.01 4.68
N VAL A 419 19.74 0.08 4.60
CA VAL A 419 20.27 -0.72 5.72
C VAL A 419 21.41 0.02 6.40
#